data_AF-A0AAD9Q0E1-F1
#
_entry.id   AF-A0AAD9Q0E1-F1
#
_cell.length_a   1.000
_cell.length_b   1.000
_cell.length_c   1.000
_cell.angle_alpha   90.00
_cell.angle_beta   90.00
_cell.angle_gamma   90.00
#
_symmetry.space_group_name_H-M   'P 1'
#
loop_
_entity.id
_entity.type
_entity.pdbx_description
1 polymer ?
#
loop_
_entity_poly.entity_id
_entity_poly.type
_entity_poly.pdbx_seq_one_letter_code
_entity_poly.pdbx_strand_id
1 'polypeptide(L)'
;MDLEIEGNMTKGVLALLPLAYWIKEKHQGGFGVSTNVICLKAKEIAQISGMQEGKFRASKSWCYRFVEQHGLSIRRRTTKAQKLLKDYEDKLISFQWFIIGRRKQHDCELRHIGNADQTPLTFDIVTNITVEEKGVKSVLVLAMGHDKDRFTVMLACPRDGTKLPPYGGMTGIIQPLDVCINKPFKDRFRVKWQEWMITGETTLPASGCTRIADLNVICG
;
A
#
# COMPACT_ATOMS: atom_id res chain seq x y z
N MET A 1 -11.91 49.79 23.14
CA MET A 1 -12.39 48.55 22.51
C MET A 1 -11.34 48.16 21.51
N ASP A 2 -10.64 47.05 21.73
CA ASP A 2 -9.91 46.26 20.74
C ASP A 2 -9.14 45.17 21.51
N LEU A 3 -9.87 44.11 21.87
CA LEU A 3 -9.38 42.97 22.64
C LEU A 3 -9.83 41.65 21.98
N GLU A 4 -9.78 41.56 20.65
CA GLU A 4 -10.38 40.42 19.94
C GLU A 4 -9.56 39.80 18.79
N ILE A 5 -8.23 39.96 18.76
CA ILE A 5 -7.40 39.33 17.70
C ILE A 5 -6.40 38.27 18.21
N GLU A 6 -6.01 38.24 19.48
CA GLU A 6 -5.05 37.23 19.99
C GLU A 6 -5.68 35.90 20.46
N GLY A 7 -7.00 35.84 20.68
CA GLY A 7 -7.66 34.71 21.35
C GLY A 7 -7.83 33.42 20.54
N ASN A 8 -7.55 33.42 19.23
CA ASN A 8 -7.82 32.28 18.35
C ASN A 8 -6.57 31.50 17.91
N MET A 9 -5.37 32.04 18.14
CA MET A 9 -4.11 31.44 17.67
C MET A 9 -3.46 30.51 18.72
N THR A 10 -3.74 30.72 20.01
CA THR A 10 -3.19 29.92 21.11
C THR A 10 -4.01 28.68 21.46
N LYS A 11 -5.34 28.70 21.25
CA LYS A 11 -6.21 27.53 21.50
C LYS A 11 -5.95 26.36 20.53
N GLY A 12 -5.53 26.64 19.30
CA GLY A 12 -5.21 25.61 18.31
C GLY A 12 -3.83 24.96 18.49
N VAL A 13 -2.86 25.70 19.05
CA VAL A 13 -1.48 25.23 19.24
C VAL A 13 -1.36 24.28 20.44
N LEU A 14 -2.09 24.55 21.53
CA LEU A 14 -2.08 23.67 22.71
C LEU A 14 -2.86 22.35 22.50
N ALA A 15 -3.94 22.39 21.70
CA ALA A 15 -4.80 21.22 21.47
C ALA A 15 -4.12 20.09 20.68
N LEU A 16 -2.98 20.36 20.02
CA LEU A 16 -2.26 19.38 19.20
C LEU A 16 -0.83 19.11 19.69
N LEU A 17 -0.48 19.52 20.92
CA LEU A 17 0.74 19.04 21.58
C LEU A 17 0.85 17.49 21.63
N PRO A 18 -0.25 16.73 21.85
CA PRO A 18 -0.21 15.26 21.77
C PRO A 18 0.26 14.75 20.41
N LEU A 19 -0.01 15.49 19.32
CA LEU A 19 0.44 15.12 17.98
C LEU A 19 1.95 15.22 17.85
N ALA A 20 2.57 16.26 18.39
CA ALA A 20 4.02 16.43 18.35
C ALA A 20 4.75 15.36 19.15
N TYR A 21 4.21 15.00 20.33
CA TYR A 21 4.73 13.89 21.14
C TYR A 21 4.61 12.55 20.38
N TRP A 22 3.44 12.27 19.81
CA TRP A 22 3.19 11.07 19.02
C TRP A 22 4.15 10.93 17.82
N ILE A 23 4.45 12.03 17.10
CA ILE A 23 5.43 11.99 16.00
C ILE A 23 6.82 11.59 16.52
N LYS A 24 7.26 12.15 17.65
CA LYS A 24 8.56 11.82 18.26
C LYS A 24 8.62 10.36 18.70
N GLU A 25 7.58 9.85 19.34
CA GLU A 25 7.45 8.45 19.75
C GLU A 25 7.56 7.50 18.53
N LYS A 26 6.84 7.79 17.44
CA LYS A 26 6.90 6.97 16.22
C LYS A 26 8.29 7.00 15.57
N HIS A 27 8.97 8.14 15.59
CA HIS A 27 10.35 8.24 15.10
C HIS A 27 11.33 7.45 15.97
N GLN A 28 11.18 7.45 17.30
CA GLN A 28 11.99 6.61 18.21
C GLN A 28 11.77 5.12 17.94
N GLY A 29 10.55 4.73 17.56
CA GLY A 29 10.23 3.37 17.10
C GLY A 29 10.71 3.02 15.69
N GLY A 30 11.42 3.92 15.00
CA GLY A 30 11.97 3.69 13.66
C GLY A 30 10.95 3.79 12.52
N PHE A 31 9.77 4.35 12.77
CA PHE A 31 8.72 4.46 11.76
C PHE A 31 8.77 5.78 11.00
N GLY A 32 8.61 5.70 9.68
CA GLY A 32 8.42 6.89 8.84
C GLY A 32 7.01 7.44 8.97
N VAL A 33 6.87 8.68 9.44
CA VAL A 33 5.57 9.37 9.55
C VAL A 33 5.41 10.33 8.37
N SER A 34 4.39 10.08 7.52
CA SER A 34 4.13 10.92 6.33
C SER A 34 3.17 12.08 6.64
N THR A 35 3.16 13.11 5.79
CA THR A 35 2.23 14.24 5.89
C THR A 35 0.76 13.80 6.00
N ASN A 36 0.35 12.78 5.22
CA ASN A 36 -1.03 12.26 5.29
C ASN A 36 -1.33 11.64 6.66
N VAL A 37 -0.37 10.91 7.22
CA VAL A 37 -0.49 10.28 8.55
C VAL A 37 -0.62 11.34 9.63
N ILE A 38 0.17 12.42 9.55
CA ILE A 38 0.09 13.55 10.49
C ILE A 38 -1.29 14.21 10.39
N CYS A 39 -1.78 14.47 9.18
CA CYS A 39 -3.10 15.04 8.96
C CYS A 39 -4.23 14.16 9.52
N LEU A 40 -4.15 12.84 9.35
CA LEU A 40 -5.14 11.90 9.87
C LEU A 40 -5.12 11.86 11.40
N LYS A 41 -3.94 11.73 12.02
CA LYS A 41 -3.80 11.74 13.48
C LYS A 41 -4.25 13.08 14.08
N ALA A 42 -4.00 14.19 13.41
CA ALA A 42 -4.48 15.50 13.83
C ALA A 42 -6.01 15.58 13.85
N LYS A 43 -6.70 15.00 12.86
CA LYS A 43 -8.17 14.96 12.84
C LYS A 43 -8.72 14.11 13.97
N GLU A 44 -8.12 12.96 14.24
CA GLU A 44 -8.50 12.10 15.36
C GLU A 44 -8.34 12.82 16.71
N ILE A 45 -7.19 13.48 16.94
CA ILE A 45 -6.97 14.25 18.18
C ILE A 45 -7.96 15.42 18.28
N ALA A 46 -8.27 16.08 17.16
CA ALA A 46 -9.26 17.15 17.13
C ALA A 46 -10.67 16.65 17.48
N GLN A 47 -11.07 15.47 16.99
CA GLN A 47 -12.33 14.82 17.35
C GLN A 47 -12.40 14.47 18.84
N ILE A 48 -11.35 13.85 19.39
CA ILE A 48 -11.26 13.51 20.82
C ILE A 48 -11.32 14.77 21.70
N SER A 49 -10.71 15.85 21.23
CA SER A 49 -10.69 17.15 21.92
C SER A 49 -12.00 17.93 21.79
N GLY A 50 -13.05 17.33 21.21
CA GLY A 50 -14.37 17.95 21.08
C GLY A 50 -14.45 19.08 20.04
N MET A 51 -13.51 19.16 19.10
CA MET A 51 -13.62 20.10 17.98
C MET A 51 -14.76 19.69 17.05
N GLN A 52 -15.60 20.64 16.66
CA GLN A 52 -16.73 20.33 15.76
C GLN A 52 -16.27 19.74 14.43
N GLU A 53 -16.93 18.66 14.04
CA GLU A 53 -16.67 17.94 12.80
C GLU A 53 -16.76 18.89 11.59
N GLY A 54 -15.71 18.89 10.77
CA GLY A 54 -15.60 19.77 9.60
C GLY A 54 -14.96 21.15 9.83
N LYS A 55 -14.83 21.66 11.06
CA LYS A 55 -14.16 22.95 11.31
C LYS A 55 -12.64 22.86 11.26
N PHE A 56 -12.06 21.73 11.67
CA PHE A 56 -10.62 21.51 11.61
C PHE A 56 -10.22 20.81 10.30
N ARG A 57 -9.73 21.60 9.34
CA ARG A 57 -9.24 21.10 8.06
C ARG A 57 -7.73 20.86 8.16
N ALA A 58 -7.35 19.65 8.61
CA ALA A 58 -5.96 19.16 8.63
C ALA A 58 -5.38 19.02 7.21
N SER A 59 -5.18 20.15 6.53
CA SER A 59 -4.65 20.24 5.17
C SER A 59 -3.14 20.01 5.13
N LYS A 60 -2.58 19.78 3.94
CA LYS A 60 -1.12 19.68 3.76
C LYS A 60 -0.41 20.96 4.21
N SER A 61 -0.95 22.13 3.85
CA SER A 61 -0.40 23.43 4.24
C SER A 61 -0.42 23.61 5.77
N TRP A 62 -1.50 23.18 6.43
CA TRP A 62 -1.57 23.16 7.89
C TRP A 62 -0.50 22.22 8.48
N CYS A 63 -0.33 21.02 7.93
CA CYS A 63 0.68 20.07 8.39
C CYS A 63 2.10 20.61 8.22
N TYR A 64 2.41 21.29 7.11
CA TYR A 64 3.73 21.89 6.90
C TYR A 64 4.03 22.96 7.95
N ARG A 65 3.07 23.86 8.20
CA ARG A 65 3.19 24.88 9.25
C ARG A 65 3.32 24.25 10.64
N PHE A 66 2.53 23.22 10.95
CA PHE A 66 2.60 22.52 12.23
C PHE A 66 3.98 21.90 12.46
N VAL A 67 4.51 21.22 11.44
CA VAL A 67 5.85 20.58 11.47
C VAL A 67 6.92 21.63 11.71
N GLU A 68 6.89 22.74 10.97
CA GLU A 68 7.83 23.86 11.12
C GLU A 68 7.75 24.51 12.51
N GLN A 69 6.53 24.78 13.00
CA GLN A 69 6.28 25.35 14.33
C GLN A 69 6.81 24.49 15.48
N HIS A 70 6.90 23.17 15.30
CA HIS A 70 7.38 22.24 16.32
C HIS A 70 8.86 21.84 16.11
N GLY A 71 9.60 22.58 15.27
CA GLY A 71 11.02 22.32 15.01
C GLY A 71 11.29 21.01 14.26
N LEU A 72 10.29 20.49 13.56
CA LEU A 72 10.40 19.29 12.74
C LEU A 72 10.60 19.69 11.27
N SER A 73 11.15 18.79 10.45
CA SER A 73 11.29 19.03 9.01
C SER A 73 10.94 17.78 8.22
N ILE A 74 10.29 17.96 7.07
CA ILE A 74 10.03 16.87 6.14
C ILE A 74 11.33 16.53 5.41
N ARG A 75 11.72 15.26 5.47
CA ARG A 75 12.95 14.77 4.84
C ARG A 75 12.64 13.61 3.90
N ARG A 76 13.35 13.58 2.78
CA ARG A 76 13.33 12.41 1.88
C ARG A 76 14.05 11.26 2.58
N ARG A 77 13.51 10.05 2.48
CA ARG A 77 14.16 8.85 3.02
C ARG A 77 15.53 8.67 2.35
N THR A 78 16.60 8.66 3.15
CA THR A 78 17.99 8.57 2.68
C THR A 78 18.54 7.14 2.71
N THR A 79 18.05 6.27 3.60
CA THR A 79 18.57 4.89 3.73
C THR A 79 17.44 3.90 4.05
N LYS A 80 17.41 2.73 3.38
CA LYS A 80 16.68 1.55 3.88
C LYS A 80 17.57 0.92 4.95
N ALA A 81 17.20 1.04 6.23
CA ALA A 81 17.85 0.23 7.26
C ALA A 81 17.64 -1.25 6.91
N GLN A 82 18.74 -1.99 6.72
CA GLN A 82 18.73 -3.44 6.46
C GLN A 82 18.51 -4.25 7.75
N LYS A 83 18.59 -3.62 8.92
CA LYS A 83 18.36 -4.29 10.19
C LYS A 83 16.85 -4.50 10.37
N LEU A 84 16.42 -5.75 10.25
CA LEU A 84 15.09 -6.19 10.66
C LEU A 84 14.92 -5.77 12.14
N LEU A 85 13.98 -4.87 12.41
CA LEU A 85 13.59 -4.60 13.80
C LEU A 85 13.11 -5.91 14.41
N LYS A 86 13.50 -6.21 15.65
CA LYS A 86 13.10 -7.45 16.36
C LYS A 86 11.57 -7.63 16.38
N ASP A 87 10.83 -6.51 16.32
CA ASP A 87 9.37 -6.46 16.30
C ASP A 87 8.75 -6.36 14.88
N TYR A 88 9.56 -6.45 13.82
CA TYR A 88 9.05 -6.34 12.45
C TYR A 88 8.18 -7.55 12.09
N GLU A 89 8.59 -8.75 12.49
CA GLU A 89 7.83 -9.98 12.28
C GLU A 89 6.50 -9.92 13.02
N ASP A 90 6.49 -9.52 14.29
CA ASP A 90 5.27 -9.34 15.08
C ASP A 90 4.30 -8.31 14.46
N LYS A 91 4.84 -7.25 13.86
CA LYS A 91 4.03 -6.25 13.14
C LYS A 91 3.48 -6.79 11.83
N LEU A 92 4.27 -7.59 11.11
CA LEU A 92 3.83 -8.23 9.87
C LEU A 92 2.69 -9.22 10.18
N ILE A 93 2.84 -10.00 11.25
CA ILE A 93 1.81 -10.91 11.77
C ILE A 93 0.56 -10.12 12.20
N SER A 94 0.72 -9.04 12.96
CA SER A 94 -0.39 -8.19 13.39
C SER A 94 -1.16 -7.61 12.21
N PHE A 95 -0.45 -7.13 11.18
CA PHE A 95 -1.06 -6.61 9.97
C PHE A 95 -1.80 -7.69 9.18
N GLN A 96 -1.22 -8.89 9.09
CA GLN A 96 -1.86 -10.04 8.45
C GLN A 96 -3.19 -10.39 9.13
N TRP A 97 -3.22 -10.41 10.47
CA TRP A 97 -4.45 -10.61 11.24
C TRP A 97 -5.48 -9.50 11.04
N PHE A 98 -5.03 -8.23 10.94
CA PHE A 98 -5.91 -7.11 10.59
C PHE A 98 -6.57 -7.31 9.22
N ILE A 99 -5.82 -7.74 8.20
CA ILE A 99 -6.37 -8.04 6.87
C ILE A 99 -7.35 -9.21 6.91
N ILE A 100 -7.04 -10.27 7.66
CA ILE A 100 -7.94 -11.42 7.86
C ILE A 100 -9.24 -10.98 8.56
N GLY A 101 -9.15 -10.13 9.59
CA GLY A 101 -10.31 -9.59 10.29
C GLY A 101 -11.20 -8.76 9.37
N ARG A 102 -10.60 -7.88 8.56
CA ARG A 102 -11.32 -7.08 7.55
C ARG A 102 -12.00 -7.95 6.50
N ARG A 103 -11.34 -9.03 6.06
CA ARG A 103 -11.92 -9.98 5.12
C ARG A 103 -13.18 -10.63 5.67
N LYS A 104 -13.14 -11.09 6.93
CA LYS A 104 -14.31 -11.68 7.62
C LYS A 104 -15.43 -10.66 7.81
N GLN A 105 -15.10 -9.41 8.10
CA GLN A 105 -16.08 -8.33 8.28
C GLN A 105 -16.84 -7.99 6.98
N HIS A 106 -16.15 -8.02 5.84
CA HIS A 106 -16.72 -7.65 4.54
C HIS A 106 -17.25 -8.83 3.72
N ASP A 107 -17.28 -10.04 4.31
CA ASP A 107 -17.69 -11.29 3.66
C ASP A 107 -17.15 -11.42 2.23
N CYS A 108 -15.85 -11.16 2.07
CA CYS A 108 -15.22 -11.23 0.76
C CYS A 108 -15.20 -12.68 0.30
N GLU A 109 -16.11 -13.02 -0.62
CA GLU A 109 -16.17 -14.34 -1.21
C GLU A 109 -14.84 -14.75 -1.86
N LEU A 110 -14.52 -16.04 -1.79
CA LEU A 110 -13.26 -16.60 -2.26
C LEU A 110 -12.97 -16.35 -3.75
N ARG A 111 -14.03 -16.24 -4.57
CA ARG A 111 -13.94 -15.90 -6.01
C ARG A 111 -13.40 -14.50 -6.28
N HIS A 112 -13.42 -13.61 -5.30
CA HIS A 112 -12.90 -12.24 -5.43
C HIS A 112 -11.44 -12.12 -4.92
N ILE A 113 -10.86 -13.22 -4.45
CA ILE A 113 -9.49 -13.27 -3.94
C ILE A 113 -8.69 -14.17 -4.86
N GLY A 114 -7.74 -13.57 -5.58
CA GLY A 114 -6.88 -14.27 -6.50
C GLY A 114 -5.47 -13.72 -6.48
N ASN A 115 -4.53 -14.56 -6.88
CA ASN A 115 -3.20 -14.09 -7.22
C ASN A 115 -3.26 -13.43 -8.59
N ALA A 116 -2.57 -12.31 -8.76
CA ALA A 116 -2.43 -11.63 -10.03
C ALA A 116 -0.95 -11.36 -10.29
N ASP A 117 -0.47 -11.73 -11.48
CA ASP A 117 0.91 -11.54 -11.89
C ASP A 117 1.01 -10.95 -13.29
N GLN A 118 2.09 -10.22 -13.54
CA GLN A 118 2.37 -9.51 -14.78
C GLN A 118 3.47 -10.25 -15.56
N THR A 119 3.13 -10.79 -16.73
CA THR A 119 4.08 -11.56 -17.55
C THR A 119 4.23 -10.95 -18.95
N PRO A 120 5.47 -10.84 -19.48
CA PRO A 120 5.68 -10.43 -20.86
C PRO A 120 5.38 -11.59 -21.83
N LEU A 121 4.61 -11.31 -22.87
CA LEU A 121 4.34 -12.20 -23.99
C LEU A 121 4.93 -11.61 -25.28
N THR A 122 5.51 -12.44 -26.13
CA THR A 122 6.03 -12.03 -27.44
C THR A 122 4.92 -12.00 -28.48
N PHE A 123 5.01 -11.11 -29.46
CA PHE A 123 4.08 -11.10 -30.59
C PHE A 123 4.26 -12.30 -31.50
N ASP A 124 5.51 -12.76 -31.64
CA ASP A 124 5.84 -13.95 -32.40
C ASP A 124 5.99 -15.14 -31.43
N ILE A 125 5.00 -16.02 -31.42
CA ILE A 125 5.05 -17.28 -30.67
C ILE A 125 5.58 -18.34 -31.65
N VAL A 126 6.86 -18.23 -32.00
CA VAL A 126 7.52 -19.20 -32.87
C VAL A 126 7.68 -20.50 -32.09
N THR A 127 7.09 -21.59 -32.58
CA THR A 127 7.27 -22.90 -31.96
C THR A 127 8.66 -23.43 -32.28
N ASN A 128 9.43 -23.79 -31.26
CA ASN A 128 10.76 -24.41 -31.41
C ASN A 128 10.71 -25.86 -31.95
N ILE A 129 9.51 -26.37 -32.24
CA ILE A 129 9.26 -27.72 -32.74
C ILE A 129 8.64 -27.57 -34.12
N THR A 130 9.25 -28.21 -35.11
CA THR A 130 8.77 -28.22 -36.50
C THR A 130 8.96 -29.62 -37.06
N VAL A 131 8.01 -30.07 -37.87
CA VAL A 131 8.06 -31.38 -38.53
C VAL A 131 8.66 -31.18 -39.91
N GLU A 132 9.74 -31.90 -40.19
CA GLU A 132 10.43 -31.86 -41.48
C GLU A 132 10.86 -33.26 -41.91
N GLU A 133 11.20 -33.39 -43.20
CA GLU A 133 11.68 -34.65 -43.74
C GLU A 133 12.95 -35.14 -43.03
N LYS A 134 13.02 -36.46 -42.81
CA LYS A 134 14.11 -37.10 -42.09
C LYS A 134 15.42 -36.95 -42.87
N GLY A 135 16.34 -36.14 -42.35
CA GLY A 135 17.68 -35.91 -42.94
C GLY A 135 17.96 -34.45 -43.33
N VAL A 136 16.99 -33.55 -43.16
CA VAL A 136 17.17 -32.11 -43.43
C VAL A 136 18.10 -31.48 -42.38
N LYS A 137 19.12 -30.75 -42.85
CA LYS A 137 20.16 -30.13 -42.01
C LYS A 137 19.73 -28.84 -41.31
N SER A 138 18.73 -28.13 -41.86
CA SER A 138 18.25 -26.87 -41.29
C SER A 138 16.79 -26.66 -41.68
N VAL A 139 15.97 -26.31 -40.70
CA VAL A 139 14.55 -26.00 -40.86
C VAL A 139 14.39 -24.50 -40.79
N LEU A 140 13.83 -23.88 -41.83
CA LEU A 140 13.61 -22.44 -41.88
C LEU A 140 12.19 -22.14 -41.43
N VAL A 141 12.03 -21.70 -40.19
CA VAL A 141 10.75 -21.21 -39.69
C VAL A 141 10.64 -19.73 -39.99
N LEU A 142 9.62 -19.35 -40.79
CA LEU A 142 9.33 -17.94 -41.06
C LEU A 142 8.81 -17.28 -39.78
N ALA A 143 9.64 -16.45 -39.17
CA ALA A 143 9.27 -15.54 -38.09
C ALA A 143 9.05 -14.13 -38.66
N MET A 144 8.14 -13.35 -38.06
CA MET A 144 7.79 -12.00 -38.50
C MET A 144 8.89 -10.96 -38.18
N GLY A 145 10.03 -11.38 -37.62
CA GLY A 145 11.17 -10.51 -37.29
C GLY A 145 10.95 -9.60 -36.08
N HIS A 146 9.84 -9.79 -35.35
CA HIS A 146 9.45 -9.07 -34.14
C HIS A 146 9.51 -9.97 -32.88
N ASP A 147 10.39 -10.97 -32.90
CA ASP A 147 10.66 -11.94 -31.83
C ASP A 147 11.09 -11.29 -30.49
N LYS A 148 11.59 -10.06 -30.55
CA LYS A 148 11.94 -9.26 -29.37
C LYS A 148 10.83 -8.35 -28.87
N ASP A 149 9.81 -8.10 -29.68
CA ASP A 149 8.71 -7.23 -29.28
C ASP A 149 7.79 -7.98 -28.32
N ARG A 150 7.63 -7.39 -27.14
CA ARG A 150 6.85 -7.95 -26.05
C ARG A 150 5.73 -7.00 -25.67
N PHE A 151 4.55 -7.55 -25.49
CA PHE A 151 3.47 -6.89 -24.77
C PHE A 151 3.33 -7.52 -23.40
N THR A 152 2.69 -6.82 -22.48
CA THR A 152 2.54 -7.28 -21.12
C THR A 152 1.09 -7.67 -20.84
N VAL A 153 0.92 -8.83 -20.20
CA VAL A 153 -0.39 -9.36 -19.82
C VAL A 153 -0.43 -9.55 -18.32
N MET A 154 -1.54 -9.13 -17.70
CA MET A 154 -1.87 -9.53 -16.33
C MET A 154 -2.69 -10.82 -16.39
N LEU A 155 -2.23 -11.84 -15.67
CA LEU A 155 -2.97 -13.05 -15.42
C LEU A 155 -3.43 -13.05 -13.98
N ALA A 156 -4.71 -13.35 -13.74
CA ALA A 156 -5.25 -13.48 -12.41
C ALA A 156 -5.96 -14.83 -12.25
N CYS A 157 -5.70 -15.48 -11.13
CA CYS A 157 -6.26 -16.77 -10.76
C CYS A 157 -6.90 -16.65 -9.37
N PRO A 158 -8.24 -16.53 -9.30
CA PRO A 158 -8.98 -16.60 -8.06
C PRO A 158 -8.91 -17.98 -7.42
N ARG A 159 -9.25 -18.05 -6.14
CA ARG A 159 -9.16 -19.29 -5.34
C ARG A 159 -10.11 -20.39 -5.83
N ASP A 160 -11.17 -20.03 -6.55
CA ASP A 160 -12.08 -21.00 -7.17
C ASP A 160 -11.45 -21.78 -8.35
N GLY A 161 -10.20 -21.46 -8.70
CA GLY A 161 -9.45 -22.10 -9.77
C GLY A 161 -9.84 -21.60 -11.17
N THR A 162 -10.73 -20.61 -11.26
CA THR A 162 -11.05 -19.99 -12.54
C THR A 162 -9.85 -19.18 -13.02
N LYS A 163 -9.64 -19.12 -14.33
CA LYS A 163 -8.66 -18.22 -14.92
C LYS A 163 -9.41 -16.98 -15.39
N LEU A 164 -9.12 -15.83 -14.79
CA LEU A 164 -9.73 -14.59 -15.28
C LEU A 164 -9.22 -14.28 -16.69
N PRO A 165 -10.06 -13.68 -17.56
CA PRO A 165 -9.64 -13.26 -18.88
C PRO A 165 -8.36 -12.42 -18.78
N PRO A 166 -7.34 -12.69 -19.63
CA PRO A 166 -6.10 -11.96 -19.60
C PRO A 166 -6.38 -10.47 -19.81
N TYR A 167 -5.91 -9.65 -18.88
CA TYR A 167 -5.96 -8.20 -19.07
C TYR A 167 -4.72 -7.82 -19.89
N GLY A 168 -4.89 -7.71 -21.20
CA GLY A 168 -3.84 -7.39 -22.16
C GLY A 168 -4.10 -6.04 -22.80
N GLY A 169 -3.07 -5.20 -22.89
CA GLY A 169 -3.22 -3.89 -23.50
C GLY A 169 -2.02 -2.99 -23.36
N MET A 170 -1.18 -3.02 -24.41
CA MET A 170 -0.40 -1.90 -24.92
C MET A 170 1.07 -1.74 -24.52
N THR A 171 1.80 -1.39 -25.58
CA THR A 171 3.22 -1.14 -25.77
C THR A 171 3.71 0.13 -25.07
N GLY A 172 4.85 0.01 -24.35
CA GLY A 172 5.95 0.98 -24.23
C GLY A 172 5.74 2.40 -23.64
N ILE A 173 4.59 3.06 -23.81
CA ILE A 173 4.51 4.53 -23.59
C ILE A 173 3.84 4.88 -22.26
N ILE A 174 2.74 4.20 -21.91
CA ILE A 174 2.11 4.29 -20.58
C ILE A 174 1.52 2.91 -20.32
N GLN A 175 1.92 2.25 -19.24
CA GLN A 175 1.33 0.99 -18.78
C GLN A 175 -0.04 1.29 -18.17
N PRO A 176 -1.18 1.13 -18.88
CA PRO A 176 -2.48 1.51 -18.37
C PRO A 176 -2.84 0.68 -17.13
N LEU A 177 -2.31 -0.54 -17.05
CA LEU A 177 -2.38 -1.38 -15.86
C LEU A 177 -1.73 -0.71 -14.63
N ASP A 178 -0.53 -0.16 -14.78
CA ASP A 178 0.15 0.50 -13.67
C ASP A 178 -0.57 1.75 -13.21
N VAL A 179 -1.14 2.51 -14.16
CA VAL A 179 -1.81 3.79 -13.87
C VAL A 179 -3.23 3.59 -13.36
N CYS A 180 -4.00 2.70 -14.00
CA CYS A 180 -5.44 2.55 -13.76
C CYS A 180 -5.77 1.47 -12.71
N ILE A 181 -4.90 0.48 -12.49
CA ILE A 181 -5.13 -0.61 -11.54
C ILE A 181 -4.12 -0.57 -10.39
N ASN A 182 -2.83 -0.72 -10.69
CA ASN A 182 -1.82 -0.89 -9.63
C ASN A 182 -1.66 0.38 -8.79
N LYS A 183 -1.66 1.56 -9.40
CA LYS A 183 -1.54 2.83 -8.67
C LYS A 183 -2.72 3.07 -7.72
N PRO A 184 -3.99 3.07 -8.15
CA PRO A 184 -5.11 3.26 -7.23
C PRO A 184 -5.19 2.14 -6.18
N PHE A 185 -4.84 0.90 -6.53
CA PHE A 185 -4.72 -0.19 -5.55
C PHE A 185 -3.66 0.11 -4.49
N LYS A 186 -2.43 0.43 -4.91
CA LYS A 186 -1.31 0.76 -4.01
C LYS A 186 -1.64 1.98 -3.14
N ASP A 187 -2.31 2.99 -3.69
CA ASP A 187 -2.70 4.18 -2.96
C ASP A 187 -3.77 3.87 -1.89
N ARG A 188 -4.80 3.07 -2.22
CA ARG A 188 -5.81 2.61 -1.24
C ARG A 188 -5.19 1.72 -0.16
N PHE A 189 -4.31 0.79 -0.54
CA PHE A 189 -3.59 -0.06 0.39
C PHE A 189 -2.73 0.75 1.35
N ARG A 190 -2.02 1.77 0.84
CA ARG A 190 -1.23 2.70 1.67
C ARG A 190 -2.11 3.45 2.67
N VAL A 191 -3.29 3.91 2.28
CA VAL A 191 -4.23 4.56 3.21
C VAL A 191 -4.64 3.60 4.33
N LYS A 192 -5.03 2.37 4.00
CA LYS A 192 -5.41 1.36 5.00
C LYS A 192 -4.27 0.97 5.92
N TRP A 193 -3.06 0.83 5.38
CA TRP A 193 -1.84 0.64 6.18
C TRP A 193 -1.61 1.80 7.15
N GLN A 194 -1.78 3.03 6.68
CA GLN A 194 -1.61 4.24 7.49
C GLN A 194 -2.68 4.37 8.57
N GLU A 195 -3.93 4.02 8.27
CA GLU A 195 -5.02 3.95 9.26
C GLU A 195 -4.70 2.94 10.36
N TRP A 196 -4.32 1.71 10.01
CA TRP A 196 -3.91 0.68 10.98
C TRP A 196 -2.75 1.13 11.87
N MET A 197 -1.75 1.80 11.28
CA MET A 197 -0.63 2.37 12.02
C MET A 197 -1.04 3.47 13.02
N ILE A 198 -2.14 4.17 12.76
CA ILE A 198 -2.66 5.27 13.59
C ILE A 198 -3.52 4.75 14.74
N THR A 199 -4.41 3.79 14.44
CA THR A 199 -5.38 3.24 15.40
C THR A 199 -4.72 2.40 16.48
N GLY A 200 -3.50 1.90 16.24
CA GLY A 200 -2.75 1.14 17.25
C GLY A 200 -3.43 -0.17 17.66
N GLU A 201 -4.37 -0.68 16.85
CA GLU A 201 -4.96 -2.00 17.04
C GLU A 201 -3.91 -3.07 16.71
N THR A 202 -3.03 -3.32 17.68
CA THR A 202 -2.27 -4.56 17.83
C THR A 202 -3.05 -5.47 18.76
N THR A 203 -4.29 -5.83 18.40
CA THR A 203 -4.93 -6.99 19.02
C THR A 203 -4.28 -8.24 18.41
N LEU A 204 -3.10 -8.57 18.92
CA LEU A 204 -2.64 -9.95 18.80
C LEU A 204 -3.71 -10.84 19.44
N PRO A 205 -4.11 -11.94 18.81
CA PRO A 205 -5.01 -12.88 19.47
C PRO A 205 -4.40 -13.29 20.80
N ALA A 206 -5.23 -13.38 21.85
CA ALA A 206 -4.83 -13.67 23.24
C ALA A 206 -4.07 -15.01 23.44
N SER A 207 -3.85 -15.75 22.36
CA SER A 207 -3.14 -17.03 22.33
C SER A 207 -1.88 -16.94 21.47
N GLY A 208 -0.78 -16.46 22.04
CA GLY A 208 0.61 -16.90 21.78
C GLY A 208 1.10 -17.22 20.35
N CYS A 209 0.44 -16.78 19.28
CA CYS A 209 0.80 -17.10 17.91
C CYS A 209 1.63 -15.97 17.32
N THR A 210 2.93 -16.00 17.64
CA THR A 210 4.01 -15.22 17.02
C THR A 210 4.44 -15.78 15.66
N ARG A 211 3.55 -16.50 14.95
CA ARG A 211 3.84 -17.07 13.63
C ARG A 211 2.95 -16.44 12.57
N ILE A 212 3.52 -16.22 11.39
CA ILE A 212 2.81 -15.81 10.17
C ILE A 212 1.60 -16.75 9.99
N ALA A 213 0.41 -16.18 9.81
CA ALA A 213 -0.79 -16.98 9.67
C ALA A 213 -0.62 -17.94 8.48
N ASP A 214 -0.99 -19.20 8.69
CA ASP A 214 -0.88 -20.25 7.66
C ASP A 214 -1.61 -19.80 6.38
N LEU A 215 -1.14 -20.25 5.21
CA LEU A 215 -1.80 -20.00 3.93
C LEU A 215 -3.28 -20.41 3.99
N ASN A 216 -3.59 -21.48 4.75
CA ASN A 216 -4.98 -21.91 4.98
C ASN A 216 -5.81 -20.91 5.80
N VAL A 217 -5.20 -20.04 6.60
CA VAL A 217 -5.90 -18.98 7.36
C VAL A 217 -5.98 -17.68 6.55
N ILE A 218 -4.95 -17.38 5.76
CA ILE A 218 -4.95 -16.23 4.84
C ILE A 218 -5.99 -16.43 3.73
N CYS A 219 -5.93 -17.61 3.09
CA CYS A 219 -6.76 -17.97 1.96
C CYS A 219 -8.10 -18.56 2.41
N GLY A 220 -8.19 -19.13 3.62
CA GLY A 220 -9.34 -19.85 4.23
C GLY A 220 -10.63 -19.10 4.27
#